data_AF-A0A962VFU1-F1
#
_entry.id   AF-A0A962VFU1-F1
#
_cell.length_a   1.000
_cell.length_b   1.000
_cell.length_c   1.000
_cell.angle_alpha   90.00
_cell.angle_beta   90.00
_cell.angle_gamma   90.00
#
_symmetry.space_group_name_H-M   'P 1'
#
loop_
_entity.id
_entity.type
_entity.pdbx_description
1 polymer ?
#
loop_
_entity_poly.entity_id
_entity_poly.type
_entity_poly.pdbx_seq_one_letter_code
_entity_poly.pdbx_strand_id
1 'polypeptide(L)' 'MILLDTNVISEPLRREPEPRVIQWIDAQLLETLYLSTITVAELRAGIALLPAGKR' A
#
# COMPACT_ATOMS: atom_id res chain seq x y z
N MET A 1 -7.78 -1.07 -15.49
CA MET A 1 -7.89 -0.22 -14.29
C MET A 1 -8.15 -1.11 -13.09
N ILE A 2 -7.36 -0.95 -12.04
CA ILE A 2 -7.42 -1.71 -10.78
C ILE A 2 -7.37 -0.69 -9.64
N LEU A 3 -8.30 -0.80 -8.69
CA LEU A 3 -8.31 -0.01 -7.47
C LEU A 3 -7.65 -0.82 -6.36
N LEU A 4 -6.54 -0.32 -5.81
CA LEU A 4 -5.81 -1.01 -4.75
C LEU A 4 -6.43 -0.68 -3.39
N ASP A 5 -6.56 -1.72 -2.58
CA ASP A 5 -6.87 -1.60 -1.16
C ASP A 5 -5.60 -1.33 -0.34
N THR A 6 -5.77 -0.84 0.89
CA THR A 6 -4.68 -0.45 1.78
C THR A 6 -3.77 -1.62 2.11
N ASN A 7 -4.30 -2.83 2.25
CA ASN A 7 -3.50 -4.02 2.54
C ASN A 7 -2.48 -4.33 1.42
N VAL A 8 -2.89 -4.25 0.14
CA VAL A 8 -2.04 -4.56 -1.01
C VAL A 8 -0.96 -3.50 -1.18
N ILE A 9 -1.32 -2.20 -1.11
CA ILE A 9 -0.33 -1.12 -1.26
C ILE A 9 0.63 -1.02 -0.05
N SER A 10 0.22 -1.52 1.11
CA SER A 10 1.08 -1.57 2.31
C SER A 10 2.00 -2.79 2.36
N GLU A 11 1.74 -3.83 1.56
CA GLU A 11 2.49 -5.09 1.58
C GLU A 11 3.99 -4.90 1.35
N PRO A 12 4.47 -4.09 0.37
CA PRO A 12 5.91 -3.86 0.17
C PRO A 12 6.63 -3.24 1.37
N LEU A 13 5.90 -2.63 2.31
CA LEU A 13 6.46 -1.98 3.51
C LEU A 13 6.55 -2.95 4.71
N ARG A 14 6.00 -4.16 4.59
CA ARG A 14 6.06 -5.15 5.68
C ARG A 14 7.47 -5.72 5.81
N ARG A 15 7.82 -6.15 7.03
CA ARG A 15 9.11 -6.78 7.33
C ARG A 15 9.36 -8.04 6.50
N GLU A 16 8.30 -8.82 6.29
CA GLU A 16 8.31 -10.05 5.50
C GLU A 16 7.10 -9.97 4.55
N PRO A 17 7.28 -9.40 3.34
CA PRO A 17 6.20 -9.26 2.37
C PRO A 17 5.87 -10.59 1.68
N GLU A 18 4.61 -10.83 1.37
CA GLU A 18 4.18 -11.99 0.57
C GLU A 18 4.68 -11.87 -0.89
N PRO A 19 5.58 -12.75 -1.36
CA PRO A 19 6.20 -12.61 -2.67
C PRO A 19 5.20 -12.57 -3.83
N ARG A 20 4.06 -13.27 -3.71
CA ARG A 20 3.02 -13.28 -4.75
C ARG A 20 2.36 -11.92 -4.92
N VAL A 21 2.18 -11.15 -3.84
CA VAL A 21 1.59 -9.82 -3.90
C VAL A 21 2.56 -8.85 -4.58
N ILE A 22 3.85 -8.92 -4.23
CA ILE A 22 4.89 -8.09 -4.85
C ILE A 22 4.98 -8.35 -6.35
N GLN A 23 5.09 -9.62 -6.76
CA GLN A 23 5.13 -10.01 -8.17
C GLN A 23 3.88 -9.56 -8.93
N TRP A 24 2.71 -9.61 -8.28
CA TRP A 24 1.47 -9.15 -8.90
C TRP A 24 1.45 -7.63 -9.10
N ILE A 25 1.93 -6.84 -8.12
CA ILE A 25 2.05 -5.38 -8.25
C ILE A 25 3.01 -5.02 -9.39
N ASP A 26 4.19 -5.65 -9.43
CA ASP A 26 5.23 -5.39 -10.43
C ASP A 26 4.78 -5.74 -11.86
N ALA A 27 3.81 -6.64 -12.02
CA ALA A 27 3.27 -7.04 -13.31
C ALA A 27 2.23 -6.05 -13.89
N GLN A 28 1.79 -5.04 -13.12
CA GLN A 28 0.78 -4.07 -13.58
C GLN A 28 1.44 -2.83 -14.19
N LEU A 29 0.78 -2.23 -15.19
CA LEU A 29 1.13 -0.90 -15.67
C LEU A 29 0.70 0.15 -14.64
N LEU A 30 1.58 1.09 -14.30
CA LEU A 30 1.32 2.09 -13.25
C LEU A 30 0.08 2.94 -13.54
N GLU A 31 -0.17 3.29 -14.80
CA GLU A 31 -1.31 4.11 -15.23
C GLU A 31 -2.65 3.38 -15.07
N THR A 32 -2.59 2.08 -14.79
CA THR A 32 -3.76 1.25 -14.54
C THR A 32 -4.04 1.02 -13.06
N LEU A 33 -3.16 1.45 -12.17
CA LEU A 33 -3.29 1.33 -10.71
C LEU A 33 -3.81 2.64 -10.11
N TYR A 34 -4.85 2.53 -9.28
CA TYR A 34 -5.51 3.67 -8.65
C TYR A 34 -5.63 3.45 -7.14
N LEU A 35 -5.68 4.55 -6.40
CA LEU A 35 -6.00 4.55 -4.97
C LEU A 35 -7.29 5.34 -4.76
N SER A 36 -8.13 4.86 -3.85
CA SER A 36 -9.28 5.63 -3.39
C SER A 36 -8.82 6.72 -2.42
N THR A 37 -9.62 7.77 -2.25
CA THR A 37 -9.38 8.77 -1.19
C THR A 37 -9.41 8.15 0.21
N ILE A 38 -10.17 7.07 0.41
CA ILE A 38 -10.22 6.32 1.67
C ILE A 38 -8.90 5.59 1.91
N THR A 39 -8.37 4.88 0.91
CA THR A 39 -7.07 4.21 0.97
C THR A 39 -5.95 5.20 1.33
N VAL A 40 -5.96 6.39 0.72
CA VAL A 40 -5.01 7.47 1.06
C VAL A 40 -5.19 7.95 2.51
N ALA A 41 -6.43 8.06 3.00
CA ALA A 41 -6.72 8.45 4.38
C ALA A 41 -6.22 7.39 5.38
N GLU A 42 -6.41 6.11 5.10
CA GLU A 42 -5.93 5.00 5.93
C GLU A 42 -4.40 4.97 6.00
N LEU A 43 -3.69 5.15 4.88
CA LEU A 43 -2.23 5.25 4.86
C LEU A 43 -1.73 6.41 5.74
N ARG A 44 -2.35 7.59 5.63
CA ARG A 44 -2.01 8.76 6.46
C ARG A 44 -2.31 8.52 7.93
N ALA A 45 -3.43 7.89 8.25
CA ALA A 45 -3.79 7.52 9.61
C ALA A 45 -2.78 6.53 10.20
N GLY A 46 -2.38 5.51 9.42
CA GLY A 46 -1.35 4.55 9.81
C GLY A 46 -0.04 5.22 10.19
N ILE A 47 0.46 6.15 9.36
CA ILE A 47 1.66 6.94 9.67
C ILE A 47 1.45 7.79 10.92
N ALA A 48 0.30 8.46 11.07
CA ALA A 48 0.01 9.31 12.22
C ALA A 48 -0.06 8.52 13.53
N LEU A 49 -0.39 7.23 13.50
CA LEU A 49 -0.44 6.37 14.68
C LEU A 49 0.92 5.77 15.08
N LEU A 50 1.97 5.95 14.27
CA LEU A 50 3.30 5.46 14.62
C LEU A 50 3.85 6.19 15.88
N PRO A 51 4.57 5.46 16.76
CA PRO A 51 5.24 6.07 17.92
C PRO A 51 6.17 7.21 17.52
N ALA A 52 6.34 8.18 18.42
CA ALA A 52 7.30 9.27 18.22
C ALA A 52 8.69 8.72 17.87
N GLY A 53 9.31 9.23 16.80
CA GLY A 53 10.59 8.76 16.28
C GLY A 53 10.52 7.63 15.24
N LYS A 54 9.31 7.16 14.88
CA LYS A 54 9.08 6.22 13.76
C LYS A 54 8.20 6.78 12.64
N ARG A 55 7.78 8.05 12.76
CA ARG A 55 7.10 8.81 11.71
C ARG A 55 8.12 9.40 10.74
#